data_AF-A0A2G2Z949-F1
#
_entry.id   AF-A0A2G2Z949-F1
#
_cell.length_a   1.000
_cell.length_b   1.000
_cell.length_c   1.000
_cell.angle_alpha   90.00
_cell.angle_beta   90.00
_cell.angle_gamma   90.00
#
_symmetry.space_group_name_H-M   'P 1'
#
loop_
_entity.id
_entity.type
_entity.pdbx_description
1 polymer ?
#
loop_
_entity_poly.entity_id
_entity_poly.type
_entity_poly.pdbx_seq_one_letter_code
_entity_poly.pdbx_strand_id
1 'polypeptide(L)' 'MGVTGAGKTTLMDVLPKRKTDGYIERSIIISGYPKKQETFKQIAGYCERTDIHSPCVTVYESMQNSAWLQLP' A
#
# COMPACT_ATOMS: atom_id res chain seq x y z
N MET A 1 -8.14 -17.15 7.26
CA MET A 1 -6.91 -17.63 6.56
C MET A 1 -7.31 -18.45 5.34
N GLY A 2 -7.27 -17.90 4.12
CA GLY A 2 -7.44 -18.70 2.88
C GLY A 2 -6.18 -19.48 2.45
N VAL A 3 -6.31 -20.37 1.47
CA VAL A 3 -5.21 -21.19 0.95
C VAL A 3 -4.12 -20.35 0.27
N THR A 4 -2.88 -20.86 0.27
CA THR A 4 -1.76 -20.28 -0.49
C THR A 4 -2.13 -20.30 -1.98
N GLY A 5 -2.02 -19.15 -2.67
CA GLY A 5 -2.41 -19.03 -4.08
C GLY A 5 -3.83 -18.52 -4.34
N ALA A 6 -4.66 -18.31 -3.30
CA ALA A 6 -6.01 -17.74 -3.45
C ALA A 6 -6.08 -16.26 -3.88
N GLY A 7 -4.95 -15.63 -4.25
CA GLY A 7 -4.92 -14.25 -4.69
C GLY A 7 -5.03 -13.18 -3.59
N LYS A 8 -4.86 -13.53 -2.31
CA LYS A 8 -4.92 -12.54 -1.21
C LYS A 8 -3.89 -11.42 -1.35
N THR A 9 -2.65 -11.79 -1.65
CA THR A 9 -1.56 -10.83 -1.86
C THR A 9 -1.82 -9.99 -3.11
N THR A 10 -2.39 -10.61 -4.16
CA THR A 10 -2.83 -9.91 -5.36
C THR A 10 -3.91 -8.88 -5.04
N LEU A 11 -4.90 -9.21 -4.20
CA LEU A 11 -5.93 -8.27 -3.77
C LEU A 11 -5.33 -7.11 -2.95
N MET A 12 -4.38 -7.41 -2.06
CA MET A 12 -3.64 -6.40 -1.30
C MET A 12 -2.83 -5.44 -2.20
N ASP A 13 -2.26 -5.91 -3.32
CA ASP A 13 -1.53 -5.08 -4.29
C ASP A 13 -2.45 -4.26 -5.23
N VAL A 14 -3.67 -4.74 -5.50
CA VAL A 14 -4.67 -4.08 -6.35
C VAL A 14 -5.30 -2.87 -5.65
N LEU A 15 -5.48 -2.94 -4.32
CA LEU A 15 -6.02 -1.83 -3.51
C LEU A 15 -5.25 -0.51 -3.66
N PRO A 16 -3.91 -0.46 -3.53
CA PRO A 16 -3.11 0.74 -3.78
C PRO A 16 -2.90 1.05 -5.28
N LYS A 17 -3.52 0.31 -6.21
CA LYS A 17 -3.25 0.35 -7.66
C LYS A 17 -1.77 0.10 -8.00
N ARG A 18 -1.11 -0.83 -7.29
CA ARG A 18 0.28 -1.19 -7.59
C ARG A 18 0.36 -2.32 -8.61
N LYS A 19 -0.60 -3.25 -8.59
CA LYS A 19 -0.87 -4.16 -9.72
C LYS A 19 -2.10 -3.67 -10.47
N THR A 20 -1.90 -3.30 -11.72
CA THR A 20 -2.95 -2.91 -12.68
C THR A 20 -3.19 -4.00 -13.74
N ASP A 21 -2.49 -5.12 -13.61
CA ASP A 21 -2.57 -6.22 -14.58
C ASP A 21 -3.86 -7.02 -14.38
N GLY A 22 -4.65 -7.15 -15.44
CA GLY A 22 -5.95 -7.84 -15.45
C GLY A 22 -7.17 -6.91 -15.34
N TYR A 23 -8.35 -7.53 -15.23
CA TYR A 23 -9.62 -6.83 -15.11
C TYR A 23 -9.95 -6.53 -13.65
N ILE A 24 -9.86 -5.26 -13.27
CA ILE A 24 -10.31 -4.76 -11.96
C ILE A 24 -11.72 -4.21 -12.16
N GLU A 25 -12.69 -5.10 -12.10
CA GLU A 25 -14.10 -4.72 -12.17
C GLU A 25 -14.66 -4.55 -10.76
N ARG A 26 -15.66 -3.67 -10.64
CA ARG A 26 -16.37 -3.23 -9.40
C ARG A 26 -15.79 -1.99 -8.71
N SER A 27 -16.65 -1.35 -7.92
CA SER A 27 -16.34 -0.16 -7.12
C SER A 27 -15.79 -0.55 -5.76
N ILE A 28 -14.67 0.08 -5.39
CA ILE A 28 -14.12 0.02 -4.04
C ILE A 28 -14.61 1.26 -3.30
N ILE A 29 -15.22 1.06 -2.13
CA ILE A 29 -15.82 2.12 -1.32
C ILE A 29 -14.99 2.26 -0.05
N ILE A 30 -14.54 3.48 0.27
CA ILE A 30 -13.78 3.77 1.48
C ILE A 30 -14.60 4.78 2.29
N SER A 31 -15.03 4.39 3.50
CA SER A 31 -15.82 5.25 4.38
C SER A 31 -17.10 5.81 3.70
N GLY A 32 -17.75 5.01 2.85
CA GLY A 32 -18.95 5.41 2.10
C GLY A 32 -18.71 6.19 0.79
N TYR A 33 -17.47 6.58 0.48
CA TYR A 33 -17.12 7.29 -0.74
C TYR A 33 -16.44 6.39 -1.78
N PRO A 34 -16.62 6.64 -3.09
CA PRO A 34 -15.88 5.92 -4.11
C PRO A 34 -14.37 6.17 -3.96
N LYS A 35 -13.57 5.10 -4.07
CA LYS A 35 -12.12 5.17 -3.92
C LYS A 35 -11.50 6.15 -4.92
N LYS A 36 -10.92 7.22 -4.38
CA LYS A 36 -9.99 8.11 -5.10
C LYS A 36 -8.56 7.71 -4.78
N GLN A 37 -7.71 7.62 -5.80
CA GLN A 37 -6.33 7.13 -5.62
C GLN A 37 -5.47 8.09 -4.79
N GLU A 38 -5.67 9.39 -4.96
CA GLU A 38 -4.93 10.44 -4.24
C GLU A 38 -5.24 10.38 -2.75
N THR A 39 -6.52 10.46 -2.38
CA THR A 39 -6.97 10.34 -0.99
C THR A 39 -6.58 9.00 -0.36
N PHE A 40 -6.63 7.90 -1.12
CA PHE A 40 -6.24 6.58 -0.60
C PHE A 40 -4.77 6.52 -0.18
N LYS A 41 -3.87 7.17 -0.93
CA LYS A 41 -2.44 7.23 -0.59
C LYS A 41 -2.16 8.04 0.68
N GLN A 42 -3.01 9.02 1.00
CA GLN A 42 -2.88 9.83 2.22
C GLN A 42 -3.40 9.11 3.47
N ILE A 43 -4.52 8.40 3.35
CA ILE A 43 -5.20 7.78 4.51
C ILE A 43 -4.71 6.36 4.84
N ALA A 44 -4.03 5.69 3.90
CA ALA A 44 -3.65 4.30 4.05
C ALA A 44 -2.17 4.07 3.73
N GLY A 45 -1.46 3.41 4.66
CA GLY A 45 -0.11 2.89 4.44
C GLY A 45 -0.15 1.45 3.93
N TYR A 46 0.73 1.12 2.98
CA TYR A 46 0.93 -0.24 2.48
C TYR A 46 2.32 -0.74 2.87
N CYS A 47 2.39 -1.83 3.63
CA CYS A 47 3.66 -2.49 3.94
C CYS A 47 3.85 -3.68 3.01
N GLU A 48 5.01 -3.74 2.37
CA GLU A 48 5.38 -4.86 1.51
C GLU A 48 5.71 -6.12 2.32
N ARG A 49 5.74 -7.26 1.64
CA ARG A 49 6.19 -8.53 2.24
C ARG A 49 7.70 -8.54 2.52
N THR A 50 8.46 -7.75 1.76
CA THR A 50 9.91 -7.61 1.89
C THR A 50 10.24 -6.19 2.31
N ASP A 51 11.00 -6.06 3.38
CA ASP A 51 11.47 -4.78 3.88
C ASP A 51 12.53 -4.18 2.94
N ILE A 52 12.37 -2.90 2.61
CA ILE A 52 13.32 -2.13 1.81
C ILE A 52 13.90 -1.05 2.71
N HIS A 53 15.15 -1.23 3.13
CA HIS A 53 15.86 -0.28 3.99
C HIS A 53 17.25 0.02 3.42
N SER A 54 17.75 1.23 3.67
CA SER A 54 19.12 1.59 3.31
C SER A 54 20.10 0.90 4.27
N PRO A 55 21.11 0.17 3.78
CA PRO A 55 22.06 -0.54 4.63
C PRO A 55 23.00 0.38 5.42
N CYS A 56 23.10 1.66 5.03
CA CYS A 56 24.03 2.63 5.62
C CYS A 56 23.38 3.57 6.65
N VAL A 57 22.10 3.36 7.00
CA VAL A 57 21.30 4.27 7.82
C VAL A 57 20.79 3.53 9.04
N THR A 58 20.80 4.17 10.21
CA THR A 58 20.23 3.58 11.43
C THR A 58 18.70 3.51 11.36
N VAL A 59 18.10 2.69 12.23
CA VAL A 59 16.63 2.61 12.35
C VAL A 59 16.02 3.97 12.69
N TYR A 60 16.68 4.73 13.57
CA TYR A 60 16.21 6.06 13.98
C TYR A 60 16.18 7.04 12.82
N GLU A 61 17.27 7.14 12.05
CA GLU A 61 17.36 8.02 10.89
C GLU A 61 16.37 7.63 9.78
N SER A 62 16.16 6.32 9.57
CA SER A 62 15.18 5.83 8.60
C SER A 62 13.75 6.22 8.97
N MET A 63 13.40 6.14 10.26
CA MET A 63 12.09 6.55 10.77
C MET A 63 11.91 8.07 10.68
N GLN A 64 12.96 8.83 11.04
CA GLN A 64 12.94 10.30 10.96
C GLN A 64 12.75 10.79 9.52
N ASN A 65 13.49 10.21 8.56
CA ASN A 65 13.32 10.52 7.14
C ASN A 65 11.92 10.16 6.64
N SER A 66 11.37 9.02 7.06
CA SER A 66 10.02 8.60 6.67
C SER A 66 8.95 9.57 7.18
N ALA A 67 9.12 10.09 8.41
CA ALA A 67 8.21 11.07 8.99
C ALA A 67 8.29 12.44 8.29
N TRP A 68 9.48 12.84 7.83
CA TRP A 68 9.66 14.12 7.12
C TRP A 68 9.21 14.09 5.67
N LEU A 69 9.28 12.92 5.01
CA LEU A 69 8.92 12.75 3.61
C LEU A 69 7.48 12.29 3.40
N GLN A 70 6.71 12.07 4.47
CA GLN A 70 5.28 11.83 4.34
C GLN A 70 4.63 13.06 3.68
N LEU A 71 3.92 12.78 2.58
CA LEU A 71 3.13 13.78 1.86
C LEU A 71 2.15 14.46 2.84
N PRO A 72 1.89 15.77 2.70
CA PRO A 72 0.85 16.45 3.47
C PRO A 72 -0.55 15.88 3.21
#